data_AF-J9FEN5-F1
#
_entry.id   AF-J9FEN5-F1
#
_cell.length_a   1.000
_cell.length_b   1.000
_cell.length_c   1.000
_cell.angle_alpha   90.00
_cell.angle_beta   90.00
_cell.angle_gamma   90.00
#
_symmetry.space_group_name_H-M   'P 1'
#
loop_
_entity.id
_entity.type
_entity.pdbx_description
1 polymer ?
#
loop_
_entity_poly.entity_id
_entity_poly.type
_entity_poly.pdbx_seq_one_letter_code
_entity_poly.pdbx_strand_id
1 'polypeptide(L)'
;EDNDGTGGLAALVSWLMITTLLSAGSVSTIMTLNENASIAFSKIANPFIGILSGIIGATCYNKFKGVRLPDWLAFFSGKRAVSIVAGVVSILTSVVLLFVWPAIFAGLVAVGNAIAGMGAIGSGLYAFFNRLLIPTGLHHALNNVFWFDTIGLGDLTNFWAGKTSADVTWDLGMYMSGFFPC
;
A
#
# COMPACT_ATOMS: atom_id res chain seq x y z
N GLU A 1 4.03 24.01 22.74
CA GLU A 1 2.64 23.85 22.24
C GLU A 1 2.51 22.97 20.99
N ASP A 2 3.60 22.44 20.42
CA ASP A 2 3.60 21.62 19.19
C ASP A 2 3.64 20.08 19.40
N ASN A 3 3.44 19.60 20.64
CA ASN A 3 3.59 18.17 21.02
C ASN A 3 2.28 17.53 21.47
N ASP A 4 1.17 17.83 20.80
CA ASP A 4 -0.17 17.34 21.16
C ASP A 4 -0.62 16.12 20.35
N GLY A 5 0.23 15.61 19.45
CA GLY A 5 -0.06 14.45 18.62
C GLY A 5 -1.10 14.70 17.52
N THR A 6 -1.58 15.93 17.33
CA THR A 6 -2.65 16.22 16.36
C THR A 6 -2.25 15.88 14.94
N GLY A 7 -0.99 16.11 14.56
CA GLY A 7 -0.46 15.73 13.25
C GLY A 7 -0.45 14.21 13.03
N GLY A 8 -0.13 13.44 14.08
CA GLY A 8 -0.19 11.97 14.04
C GLY A 8 -1.62 11.45 13.94
N LEU A 9 -2.56 12.05 14.68
CA LEU A 9 -3.99 11.74 14.55
C LEU A 9 -4.51 12.06 13.15
N ALA A 10 -4.11 13.20 12.57
CA ALA A 10 -4.49 13.55 11.20
C ALA A 10 -3.92 12.58 10.16
N ALA A 11 -2.69 12.11 10.35
CA ALA A 11 -2.09 11.06 9.51
C ALA A 11 -2.84 9.73 9.64
N LEU A 12 -3.25 9.34 10.86
CA LEU A 12 -4.04 8.14 11.08
C LEU A 12 -5.43 8.23 10.43
N VAL A 13 -6.11 9.37 10.57
CA VAL A 13 -7.37 9.66 9.88
C VAL A 13 -7.17 9.53 8.37
N SER A 14 -6.10 10.10 7.83
CA SER A 14 -5.78 10.00 6.40
C SER A 14 -5.60 8.55 5.95
N TRP A 15 -4.83 7.76 6.69
CA TRP A 15 -4.62 6.34 6.41
C TRP A 15 -5.92 5.55 6.40
N LEU A 16 -6.76 5.72 7.44
CA LEU A 16 -8.04 5.05 7.55
C LEU A 16 -8.99 5.46 6.41
N MET A 17 -9.04 6.75 6.06
CA MET A 17 -9.86 7.22 4.96
C MET A 17 -9.42 6.62 3.62
N ILE A 18 -8.13 6.60 3.33
CA ILE A 18 -7.64 6.06 2.05
C ILE A 18 -7.90 4.55 1.97
N THR A 19 -7.52 3.80 3.00
CA THR A 19 -7.64 2.33 3.01
C THR A 19 -9.08 1.83 3.03
N THR A 20 -10.00 2.54 3.69
CA THR A 20 -11.42 2.15 3.72
C THR A 20 -12.14 2.48 2.41
N LEU A 21 -11.90 3.65 1.84
CA LEU A 21 -12.50 4.07 0.57
C LEU A 21 -12.00 3.23 -0.61
N LEU A 22 -10.72 2.87 -0.61
CA LEU A 22 -10.10 2.07 -1.66
C LEU A 22 -10.04 0.57 -1.33
N SER A 23 -10.76 0.11 -0.31
CA SER A 23 -10.88 -1.32 -0.08
C SER A 23 -11.59 -1.98 -1.26
N ALA A 24 -11.21 -3.22 -1.60
CA ALA A 24 -11.78 -3.92 -2.75
C ALA A 24 -13.33 -3.98 -2.69
N GLY A 25 -13.89 -4.19 -1.49
CA GLY A 25 -15.33 -4.20 -1.27
C GLY A 25 -16.01 -2.85 -1.49
N SER A 26 -15.38 -1.74 -1.07
CA SER A 26 -15.91 -0.39 -1.35
C SER A 26 -15.86 -0.08 -2.83
N VAL A 27 -14.73 -0.36 -3.49
CA VAL A 27 -14.53 -0.02 -4.90
C VAL A 27 -15.43 -0.86 -5.82
N SER A 28 -15.69 -2.13 -5.49
CA SER A 28 -16.60 -2.98 -6.29
C SER A 28 -18.04 -2.50 -6.33
N THR A 29 -18.46 -1.61 -5.41
CA THR A 29 -19.82 -1.03 -5.44
C THR A 29 -19.98 0.07 -6.48
N ILE A 30 -18.89 0.73 -6.86
CA ILE A 30 -18.88 1.91 -7.74
C ILE A 30 -18.30 1.64 -9.12
N MET A 31 -17.52 0.56 -9.28
CA MET A 31 -16.95 0.16 -10.56
C MET A 31 -16.82 -1.36 -10.68
N THR A 32 -16.85 -1.84 -11.92
CA THR A 32 -16.50 -3.23 -12.22
C THR A 32 -14.99 -3.40 -12.11
N LEU A 33 -14.55 -4.26 -11.21
CA LEU A 33 -13.14 -4.60 -11.03
C LEU A 33 -12.77 -5.80 -11.92
N ASN A 34 -11.65 -5.71 -12.63
CA ASN A 34 -10.99 -6.90 -13.17
C ASN A 34 -10.21 -7.62 -12.05
N GLU A 35 -9.74 -8.85 -12.32
CA GLU A 35 -8.99 -9.65 -11.35
C GLU A 35 -7.76 -8.90 -10.81
N ASN A 36 -6.98 -8.28 -11.70
CA ASN A 36 -5.77 -7.54 -11.33
C ASN A 36 -6.06 -6.33 -10.42
N ALA A 37 -7.11 -5.55 -10.70
CA ALA A 37 -7.49 -4.41 -9.87
C ALA A 37 -8.09 -4.86 -8.54
N SER A 38 -8.85 -5.96 -8.52
CA SER A 38 -9.34 -6.56 -7.27
C SER A 38 -8.19 -6.92 -6.33
N ILE A 39 -7.16 -7.61 -6.85
CA ILE A 39 -5.95 -7.94 -6.08
C ILE A 39 -5.21 -6.66 -5.66
N ALA A 40 -5.06 -5.68 -6.56
CA ALA A 40 -4.41 -4.41 -6.25
C ALA A 40 -5.07 -3.71 -5.04
N PHE A 41 -6.40 -3.60 -5.04
CA PHE A 41 -7.14 -2.97 -3.94
C PHE A 41 -7.18 -3.82 -2.68
N SER A 42 -7.11 -5.15 -2.78
CA SER A 42 -6.94 -6.03 -1.61
C SER A 42 -5.63 -5.75 -0.85
N LYS A 43 -4.63 -5.20 -1.55
CA LYS A 43 -3.30 -4.87 -1.02
C LYS A 43 -3.07 -3.36 -0.85
N ILE A 44 -4.14 -2.56 -0.81
CA ILE A 44 -4.03 -1.10 -0.65
C ILE A 44 -3.42 -0.70 0.70
N ALA A 45 -3.64 -1.48 1.76
CA ALA A 45 -3.09 -1.25 3.08
C ALA A 45 -1.61 -1.68 3.14
N ASN A 46 -0.72 -0.85 2.59
CA ASN A 46 0.73 -1.09 2.57
C ASN A 46 1.51 0.16 3.03
N PRO A 47 2.82 0.04 3.35
CA PRO A 47 3.57 1.17 3.91
C PRO A 47 3.69 2.39 2.99
N PHE A 48 3.58 2.24 1.67
CA PHE A 48 3.56 3.38 0.75
C PHE A 48 2.36 4.31 1.04
N ILE A 49 1.16 3.75 1.22
CA ILE A 49 -0.01 4.53 1.63
C ILE A 49 0.18 5.15 3.02
N GLY A 50 0.98 4.53 3.89
CA GLY A 50 1.26 5.01 5.25
C GLY A 50 2.14 6.25 5.23
N ILE A 51 3.18 6.22 4.40
CA ILE A 51 4.05 7.38 4.12
C ILE A 51 3.23 8.51 3.51
N LEU A 52 2.40 8.22 2.51
CA LEU A 52 1.52 9.22 1.88
C LEU A 52 0.58 9.87 2.89
N SER A 53 -0.06 9.07 3.74
CA SER A 53 -0.96 9.53 4.80
C SER A 53 -0.24 10.37 5.85
N GLY A 54 1.00 9.99 6.20
CA GLY A 54 1.90 10.77 7.05
C GLY A 54 2.21 12.15 6.48
N ILE A 55 2.53 12.22 5.19
CA ILE A 55 2.78 13.49 4.49
C ILE A 55 1.52 14.37 4.48
N ILE A 56 0.34 13.79 4.20
CA ILE A 56 -0.93 14.52 4.24
C ILE A 56 -1.18 15.09 5.64
N GLY A 57 -1.07 14.26 6.68
CA GLY A 57 -1.27 14.68 8.07
C GLY A 57 -0.31 15.79 8.50
N ALA A 58 0.99 15.64 8.22
CA ALA A 58 2.01 16.64 8.54
C ALA A 58 1.77 17.97 7.80
N THR A 59 1.45 17.90 6.51
CA THR A 59 1.18 19.08 5.68
C THR A 59 -0.07 19.82 6.16
N CYS A 60 -1.14 19.07 6.48
CA CYS A 60 -2.36 19.65 7.02
C CYS A 60 -2.11 20.29 8.39
N TYR A 61 -1.32 19.65 9.26
CA TYR A 61 -0.99 20.20 10.57
C TYR A 61 -0.22 21.53 10.44
N ASN A 62 0.83 21.56 9.64
CA ASN A 62 1.65 22.75 9.45
C ASN A 62 0.84 23.94 8.90
N LYS A 63 -0.15 23.66 8.04
CA LYS A 63 -0.95 24.71 7.40
C LYS A 63 -2.18 25.14 8.19
N PHE A 64 -2.88 24.22 8.87
CA PHE A 64 -4.21 24.47 9.43
C PHE A 64 -4.27 24.53 10.96
N LYS A 65 -3.19 24.23 11.69
CA LYS A 65 -3.19 24.21 13.17
C LYS A 65 -3.61 25.52 13.84
N GLY A 66 -3.38 26.66 13.18
CA GLY A 66 -3.68 28.01 13.71
C GLY A 66 -4.88 28.71 13.04
N VAL A 67 -5.62 28.03 12.17
CA VAL A 67 -6.71 28.67 11.41
C VAL A 67 -7.90 28.97 12.31
N ARG A 68 -8.39 30.21 12.25
CA ARG A 68 -9.67 30.63 12.86
C ARG A 68 -10.74 30.71 11.78
N LEU A 69 -11.80 29.94 11.96
CA LEU A 69 -12.98 29.94 11.11
C LEU A 69 -14.00 30.99 11.61
N PRO A 70 -14.95 31.41 10.75
CA PRO A 70 -16.02 32.33 11.15
C PRO A 70 -16.82 31.83 12.35
N ASP A 71 -17.51 32.71 13.07
CA ASP A 71 -18.15 32.41 14.37
C ASP A 71 -19.07 31.19 14.34
N TRP A 72 -19.80 30.97 13.23
CA TRP A 72 -20.69 29.81 13.07
C TRP A 72 -19.95 28.46 12.89
N LEU A 73 -18.66 28.47 12.54
CA LEU A 73 -17.77 27.28 12.48
C LEU A 73 -16.65 27.31 13.52
N ALA A 74 -16.70 28.24 14.48
CA ALA A 74 -15.62 28.45 15.45
C ALA A 74 -15.24 27.15 16.19
N PHE A 75 -16.21 26.25 16.41
CA PHE A 75 -16.01 24.92 17.01
C PHE A 75 -14.93 24.06 16.31
N PHE A 76 -14.79 24.19 15.00
CA PHE A 76 -13.82 23.43 14.19
C PHE A 76 -12.48 24.13 14.06
N SER A 77 -12.29 25.32 14.61
CA SER A 77 -11.05 26.09 14.47
C SER A 77 -9.85 25.43 15.16
N GLY A 78 -8.66 25.84 14.73
CA GLY A 78 -7.39 25.38 15.26
C GLY A 78 -7.13 23.90 15.00
N LYS A 79 -6.78 23.15 16.04
CA LYS A 79 -6.30 21.76 15.95
C LYS A 79 -7.34 20.79 15.39
N ARG A 80 -8.63 21.04 15.61
CA ARG A 80 -9.73 20.19 15.08
C ARG A 80 -9.86 20.30 13.55
N ALA A 81 -9.59 21.49 12.99
CA ALA A 81 -9.60 21.69 11.55
C ALA A 81 -8.58 20.79 10.84
N VAL A 82 -7.44 20.52 11.48
CA VAL A 82 -6.35 19.73 10.89
C VAL A 82 -6.83 18.35 10.46
N SER A 83 -7.47 17.59 11.36
CA SER A 83 -7.95 16.24 11.05
C SER A 83 -9.10 16.25 10.05
N ILE A 84 -9.97 17.25 10.10
CA ILE A 84 -11.09 17.40 9.16
C ILE A 84 -10.55 17.64 7.75
N VAL A 85 -9.62 18.60 7.60
CA VAL A 85 -9.00 18.91 6.31
C VAL A 85 -8.18 17.73 5.82
N ALA A 86 -7.43 17.04 6.69
CA ALA A 86 -6.71 15.83 6.31
C ALA A 86 -7.67 14.76 5.76
N GLY A 87 -8.85 14.57 6.36
CA GLY A 87 -9.89 13.69 5.84
C GLY A 87 -10.36 14.10 4.44
N VAL A 88 -10.63 15.39 4.21
CA VAL A 88 -11.04 15.90 2.89
C VAL A 88 -9.94 15.71 1.84
N VAL A 89 -8.69 16.04 2.17
CA VAL A 89 -7.54 15.82 1.29
C VAL A 89 -7.35 14.34 0.99
N SER A 90 -7.63 13.47 1.96
CA SER A 90 -7.56 12.02 1.79
C SER A 90 -8.63 11.50 0.83
N ILE A 91 -9.85 12.05 0.87
CA ILE A 91 -10.90 11.71 -0.12
C ILE A 91 -10.42 12.07 -1.53
N LEU A 92 -9.88 13.27 -1.71
CA LEU A 92 -9.33 13.69 -3.01
C LEU A 92 -8.17 12.81 -3.46
N THR A 93 -7.29 12.46 -2.53
CA THR A 93 -6.17 11.54 -2.78
C THR A 93 -6.68 10.15 -3.17
N SER A 94 -7.72 9.65 -2.52
CA SER A 94 -8.36 8.37 -2.87
C SER A 94 -8.91 8.38 -4.28
N VAL A 95 -9.54 9.48 -4.72
CA VAL A 95 -10.02 9.60 -6.11
C VAL A 95 -8.88 9.47 -7.11
N VAL A 96 -7.71 10.06 -6.83
CA VAL A 96 -6.53 9.91 -7.69
C VAL A 96 -6.00 8.47 -7.66
N LEU A 97 -5.83 7.91 -6.45
CA LEU A 97 -5.32 6.56 -6.26
C LEU A 97 -6.24 5.48 -6.82
N LEU A 98 -7.54 5.74 -6.92
CA LEU A 98 -8.53 4.89 -7.58
C LEU A 98 -8.08 4.48 -9.00
N PHE A 99 -7.45 5.39 -9.73
CA PHE A 99 -6.97 5.15 -11.09
C PHE A 99 -5.48 4.83 -11.15
N VAL A 100 -4.67 5.47 -10.30
CA VAL A 100 -3.21 5.34 -10.34
C VAL A 100 -2.74 4.02 -9.70
N TRP A 101 -3.37 3.59 -8.61
CA TRP A 101 -2.93 2.39 -7.87
C TRP A 101 -3.02 1.10 -8.69
N PRO A 102 -4.11 0.80 -9.41
CA PRO A 102 -4.16 -0.37 -10.28
C PRO A 102 -3.07 -0.38 -11.35
N ALA A 103 -2.70 0.80 -11.90
CA ALA A 103 -1.63 0.90 -12.90
C ALA A 103 -0.25 0.61 -12.29
N ILE A 104 0.05 1.15 -11.10
CA ILE A 104 1.28 0.86 -10.37
C ILE A 104 1.35 -0.64 -10.04
N PHE A 105 0.27 -1.21 -9.53
CA PHE A 105 0.21 -2.62 -9.17
C PHE A 105 0.36 -3.53 -10.40
N ALA A 106 -0.27 -3.19 -11.52
CA ALA A 106 -0.07 -3.90 -12.78
C ALA A 106 1.39 -3.83 -13.27
N GLY A 107 2.06 -2.69 -13.08
CA GLY A 107 3.50 -2.57 -13.35
C GLY A 107 4.34 -3.51 -12.47
N LEU A 108 4.04 -3.59 -11.17
CA LEU A 108 4.70 -4.53 -10.25
C LEU A 108 4.46 -5.99 -10.65
N VAL A 109 3.24 -6.33 -11.07
CA VAL A 109 2.88 -7.67 -11.58
C VAL A 109 3.63 -7.98 -12.88
N ALA A 110 3.73 -7.02 -13.80
CA ALA A 110 4.47 -7.18 -15.05
C ALA A 110 5.97 -7.42 -14.80
N VAL A 111 6.57 -6.65 -13.88
CA VAL A 111 7.95 -6.88 -13.42
C VAL A 111 8.07 -8.26 -12.78
N GLY A 112 7.11 -8.66 -11.95
CA GLY A 112 7.08 -9.98 -11.31
C GLY A 112 7.06 -11.12 -12.31
N ASN A 113 6.17 -11.06 -13.31
CA ASN A 113 6.08 -12.04 -14.39
C ASN A 113 7.36 -12.11 -15.23
N ALA A 114 7.97 -10.96 -15.55
CA ALA A 114 9.23 -10.92 -16.29
C ALA A 114 10.37 -11.61 -15.52
N ILE A 115 10.43 -11.38 -14.20
CA ILE A 115 11.44 -11.98 -13.32
C ILE A 115 11.19 -13.48 -13.11
N ALA A 116 9.93 -13.89 -12.98
CA ALA A 116 9.55 -15.28 -12.70
C ALA A 116 10.11 -16.28 -13.73
N GLY A 117 10.19 -15.87 -15.00
CA GLY A 117 10.72 -16.70 -16.09
C GLY A 117 12.25 -16.81 -16.16
N MET A 118 13.01 -16.10 -15.31
CA MET A 118 14.47 -15.99 -15.39
C MET A 118 15.23 -16.91 -14.42
N GLY A 119 14.53 -17.77 -13.66
CA GLY A 119 15.15 -18.71 -12.72
C GLY A 119 16.06 -18.03 -11.68
N ALA A 120 17.28 -18.54 -11.51
CA ALA A 120 18.25 -18.01 -10.54
C ALA A 120 18.68 -16.54 -10.81
N ILE A 121 18.66 -16.09 -12.06
CA ILE A 121 18.90 -14.66 -12.37
C ILE A 121 17.71 -13.83 -11.91
N GLY A 122 16.50 -14.37 -12.07
CA GLY A 122 15.26 -13.76 -11.59
C GLY A 122 15.27 -13.55 -10.08
N SER A 123 15.69 -14.54 -9.29
CA SER A 123 15.77 -14.39 -7.83
C SER A 123 16.75 -13.29 -7.41
N GLY A 124 17.89 -13.15 -8.11
CA GLY A 124 18.83 -12.05 -7.91
C GLY A 124 18.23 -10.67 -8.23
N LEU A 125 17.49 -10.54 -9.34
CA LEU A 125 16.79 -9.31 -9.70
C LEU A 125 15.67 -8.96 -8.72
N TYR A 126 14.89 -9.96 -8.31
CA TYR A 126 13.88 -9.79 -7.26
C TYR A 126 14.53 -9.26 -5.97
N ALA A 127 15.62 -9.88 -5.50
CA ALA A 127 16.30 -9.43 -4.29
C ALA A 127 16.81 -7.98 -4.43
N PHE A 128 17.35 -7.62 -5.59
CA PHE A 128 17.78 -6.25 -5.89
C PHE A 128 16.62 -5.25 -5.81
N PHE A 129 15.51 -5.49 -6.52
CA PHE A 129 14.36 -4.58 -6.52
C PHE A 129 13.65 -4.53 -5.16
N ASN A 130 13.55 -5.67 -4.48
CA ASN A 130 13.00 -5.75 -3.12
C ASN A 130 13.80 -4.85 -2.17
N ARG A 131 15.13 -4.84 -2.25
CA ARG A 131 15.99 -3.93 -1.46
C ARG A 131 15.86 -2.47 -1.90
N LEU A 132 15.79 -2.21 -3.21
CA LEU A 132 15.67 -0.86 -3.77
C LEU A 132 14.35 -0.18 -3.35
N LEU A 133 13.27 -0.94 -3.25
CA LEU A 133 11.93 -0.43 -2.92
C LEU A 133 11.67 -0.29 -1.41
N ILE A 134 12.63 -0.64 -0.54
CA ILE A 134 12.51 -0.49 0.92
C ILE A 134 12.13 0.95 1.33
N PRO A 135 12.83 2.02 0.87
CA PRO A 135 12.57 3.38 1.32
C PRO A 135 11.17 3.89 0.96
N THR A 136 10.58 3.37 -0.11
CA THR A 136 9.23 3.76 -0.58
C THR A 136 8.13 2.92 0.05
N GLY A 137 8.47 1.80 0.71
CA GLY A 137 7.49 0.83 1.21
C GLY A 137 6.87 -0.08 0.14
N LEU A 138 7.14 0.16 -1.15
CA LEU A 138 6.57 -0.63 -2.26
C LEU A 138 7.11 -2.06 -2.33
N HIS A 139 8.19 -2.37 -1.62
CA HIS A 139 8.71 -3.73 -1.50
C HIS A 139 7.67 -4.71 -0.91
N HIS A 140 6.74 -4.26 -0.06
CA HIS A 140 5.62 -5.09 0.38
C HIS A 140 4.66 -5.44 -0.75
N ALA A 141 4.40 -4.50 -1.66
CA ALA A 141 3.58 -4.75 -2.84
C ALA A 141 4.30 -5.71 -3.80
N LEU A 142 5.62 -5.57 -3.98
CA LEU A 142 6.42 -6.51 -4.75
C LEU A 142 6.45 -7.90 -4.12
N ASN A 143 6.67 -8.02 -2.81
CA ASN A 143 6.65 -9.30 -2.10
C ASN A 143 5.31 -9.99 -2.25
N ASN A 144 4.20 -9.23 -2.27
CA ASN A 144 2.89 -9.84 -2.49
C ASN A 144 2.80 -10.58 -3.84
N VAL A 145 3.51 -10.09 -4.86
CA VAL A 145 3.52 -10.70 -6.19
C VAL A 145 4.13 -12.11 -6.16
N PHE A 146 5.24 -12.29 -5.43
CA PHE A 146 5.98 -13.55 -5.39
C PHE A 146 5.56 -14.48 -4.23
N TRP A 147 5.31 -13.92 -3.06
CA TRP A 147 5.07 -14.69 -1.83
C TRP A 147 3.64 -15.21 -1.74
N PHE A 148 2.68 -14.51 -2.34
CA PHE A 148 1.29 -14.97 -2.46
C PHE A 148 0.95 -15.30 -3.91
N ASP A 149 -0.17 -15.96 -4.10
CA ASP A 149 -0.62 -16.44 -5.40
C ASP A 149 -1.19 -15.31 -6.28
N THR A 150 -0.35 -14.34 -6.60
CA THR A 150 -0.70 -13.18 -7.46
C THR A 150 -0.38 -13.45 -8.93
N ILE A 151 0.67 -14.25 -9.20
CA ILE A 151 1.12 -14.60 -10.55
C ILE A 151 1.26 -16.12 -10.76
N GLY A 152 0.59 -16.94 -9.94
CA GLY A 152 0.69 -18.40 -10.04
C GLY A 152 1.90 -19.03 -9.34
N LEU A 153 2.56 -18.29 -8.44
CA LEU A 153 3.64 -18.80 -7.59
C LEU A 153 3.14 -19.02 -6.15
N GLY A 154 3.24 -18.00 -5.30
CA GLY A 154 2.84 -18.10 -3.90
C GLY A 154 3.82 -18.88 -3.05
N ASP A 155 5.10 -18.49 -3.06
CA ASP A 155 6.15 -19.19 -2.30
C ASP A 155 5.80 -19.35 -0.82
N LEU A 156 5.35 -18.28 -0.15
CA LEU A 156 5.03 -18.30 1.28
C LEU A 156 3.78 -19.13 1.55
N THR A 157 2.75 -19.00 0.70
CA THR A 157 1.50 -19.77 0.84
C THR A 157 1.73 -21.26 0.71
N ASN A 158 2.52 -21.69 -0.28
CA ASN A 158 2.83 -23.11 -0.50
C ASN A 158 3.80 -23.65 0.56
N PHE A 159 4.79 -22.84 0.97
CA PHE A 159 5.70 -23.21 2.06
C PHE A 159 4.95 -23.45 3.38
N TRP A 160 4.03 -22.57 3.76
CA TRP A 160 3.19 -22.77 4.96
C TRP A 160 2.22 -23.94 4.85
N ALA A 161 1.84 -24.33 3.64
CA ALA A 161 1.07 -25.54 3.40
C ALA A 161 1.92 -26.82 3.50
N GLY A 162 3.22 -26.72 3.78
CA GLY A 162 4.13 -27.86 3.90
C GLY A 162 4.55 -28.46 2.57
N LYS A 163 4.32 -27.76 1.45
CA LYS A 163 4.76 -28.20 0.14
C LYS A 163 6.27 -28.02 -0.03
N THR A 164 6.82 -28.75 -0.98
CA THR A 164 8.22 -28.70 -1.38
C THR A 164 8.34 -28.38 -2.88
N SER A 165 9.56 -28.16 -3.38
CA SER A 165 9.80 -28.01 -4.83
C SER A 165 9.39 -29.26 -5.65
N ALA A 166 9.05 -30.38 -5.01
CA ALA A 166 8.47 -31.55 -5.69
C ALA A 166 6.96 -31.42 -5.98
N ASP A 167 6.24 -30.54 -5.26
CA ASP A 167 4.79 -30.37 -5.34
C ASP A 167 4.36 -29.24 -6.30
N VAL A 168 5.32 -28.50 -6.85
CA VAL A 168 5.11 -27.32 -7.71
C VAL A 168 6.06 -27.34 -8.91
N THR A 169 5.78 -26.52 -9.92
CA THR A 169 6.55 -26.48 -11.18
C THR A 169 7.74 -25.51 -11.18
N TRP A 170 7.98 -24.82 -10.06
CA TRP A 170 9.09 -23.89 -9.85
C TRP A 170 9.88 -24.25 -8.59
N ASP A 171 11.03 -23.60 -8.39
CA ASP A 171 11.81 -23.81 -7.17
C ASP A 171 11.18 -23.05 -5.99
N LEU A 172 10.53 -23.79 -5.09
CA LEU A 172 9.75 -23.23 -4.00
C LEU A 172 10.65 -22.51 -2.99
N GLY A 173 10.31 -21.27 -2.68
CA GLY A 173 11.06 -20.47 -1.70
C GLY A 173 12.29 -19.77 -2.29
N MET A 174 12.53 -19.89 -3.59
CA MET A 174 13.62 -19.19 -4.28
C MET A 174 13.55 -17.67 -4.08
N TYR A 175 12.35 -17.08 -4.02
CA TYR A 175 12.14 -15.63 -3.77
C TYR A 175 11.99 -15.29 -2.28
N MET A 176 12.13 -16.28 -1.41
CA MET A 176 12.22 -16.12 0.04
C MET A 176 13.63 -16.38 0.57
N SER A 177 14.52 -16.88 -0.30
CA SER A 177 15.92 -17.14 0.03
C SER A 177 16.59 -15.88 0.60
N GLY A 178 17.26 -16.05 1.74
CA GLY A 178 17.88 -14.95 2.51
C GLY A 178 16.98 -14.27 3.55
N PHE A 179 15.68 -14.61 3.62
CA PHE A 179 14.80 -14.23 4.74
C PHE A 179 14.48 -15.41 5.66
N PHE A 180 14.35 -16.61 5.10
CA PHE A 180 14.05 -17.84 5.84
C PHE A 180 15.07 -18.92 5.47
N PRO A 181 15.44 -19.81 6.41
CA PRO A 181 16.25 -20.97 6.09
C PRO A 181 15.48 -21.84 5.08
N CYS A 182 16.16 -22.17 3.99
CA CYS A 182 15.75 -23.14 2.98
C CYS A 182 15.91 -24.58 3.50
#